data_AF-A0A2G7H598-F1
#
_entry.id   AF-A0A2G7H598-F1
#
_cell.length_a   1.000
_cell.length_b   1.000
_cell.length_c   1.000
_cell.angle_alpha   90.00
_cell.angle_beta   90.00
_cell.angle_gamma   90.00
#
_symmetry.space_group_name_H-M   'P 1'
#
loop_
_entity.id
_entity.type
_entity.pdbx_description
1 polymer ?
#
loop_
_entity_poly.entity_id
_entity_poly.type
_entity_poly.pdbx_seq_one_letter_code
_entity_poly.pdbx_strand_id
1 'polypeptide(L)'
;MNQVTLPILTPDERLRLHELEEQVIVGVRAGVMAGRALRCIQTERLYRAEYGSFEAYGQARFGLSRARLYQLMDFADIHAEASALDIHVSSERMARALGLVPPDDYKLVLDVTRSVTGKDRPSSADVQAVADTVRDLAAGAHVEHPDTGESVPLTQVPPERRVEAVARAAQRGAQDRTRYQGAAPQGQADDVRPLDWADGLRAVADVELRGTGGGWQLTLTDRSSGERREGPERPTVWDAIRHARSAWEGEQP
;
A
#
# COMPACT_ATOMS: atom_id res chain seq x y z
N MET A 1 -22.40 -20.84 -19.14
CA MET A 1 -21.52 -19.70 -19.49
C MET A 1 -22.42 -18.56 -19.94
N ASN A 2 -22.76 -17.61 -19.05
CA ASN A 2 -23.54 -16.43 -19.44
C ASN A 2 -22.60 -15.45 -20.16
N GLN A 3 -22.79 -15.26 -21.46
CA GLN A 3 -22.17 -14.15 -22.17
C GLN A 3 -22.83 -12.86 -21.66
N VAL A 4 -22.05 -12.01 -21.01
CA VAL A 4 -22.45 -10.65 -20.69
C VAL A 4 -22.32 -9.86 -21.99
N THR A 5 -23.41 -9.73 -22.73
CA THR A 5 -23.46 -8.86 -23.93
C THR A 5 -23.46 -7.42 -23.44
N LEU A 6 -22.33 -6.72 -23.58
CA LEU A 6 -22.25 -5.31 -23.26
C LEU A 6 -23.09 -4.51 -24.28
N PRO A 7 -23.98 -3.62 -23.83
CA PRO A 7 -24.85 -2.86 -24.72
C PRO A 7 -24.03 -1.91 -25.60
N ILE A 8 -24.37 -1.83 -26.89
CA ILE A 8 -23.72 -0.95 -27.86
C ILE A 8 -24.26 0.47 -27.67
N LEU A 9 -23.35 1.44 -27.49
CA LEU A 9 -23.70 2.85 -27.39
C LEU A 9 -24.16 3.42 -28.73
N THR A 10 -25.23 4.20 -28.70
CA THR A 10 -25.70 5.02 -29.82
C THR A 10 -24.65 6.08 -30.21
N PRO A 11 -24.73 6.69 -31.41
CA PRO A 11 -23.85 7.81 -31.79
C PRO A 11 -23.86 8.96 -30.78
N ASP A 12 -25.04 9.36 -30.29
CA ASP A 12 -25.18 10.46 -29.33
C ASP A 12 -24.58 10.11 -27.97
N GLU A 13 -24.77 8.87 -27.48
CA GLU A 13 -24.15 8.41 -26.24
C GLU A 13 -22.62 8.36 -26.33
N ARG A 14 -22.06 8.00 -27.49
CA ARG A 14 -20.61 8.02 -27.72
C ARG A 14 -20.05 9.44 -27.72
N LEU A 15 -20.74 10.37 -28.39
CA LEU A 15 -20.35 11.78 -28.38
C LEU A 15 -20.38 12.34 -26.96
N ARG A 16 -21.46 12.05 -26.22
CA ARG A 16 -21.61 12.51 -24.84
C ARG A 16 -20.56 11.90 -23.90
N LEU A 17 -20.25 10.62 -24.07
CA LEU A 17 -19.19 9.96 -23.31
C LEU A 17 -17.85 10.66 -23.55
N HIS A 18 -17.52 10.94 -24.81
CA HIS A 18 -16.27 11.61 -25.16
C HIS A 18 -16.15 13.01 -24.54
N GLU A 19 -17.20 13.84 -24.61
CA GLU A 19 -17.24 15.16 -23.95
C GLU A 19 -17.00 15.06 -22.45
N LEU A 20 -17.61 14.07 -21.79
CA LEU A 20 -17.47 13.86 -20.35
C LEU A 20 -16.06 13.37 -20.00
N GLU A 21 -15.47 12.50 -20.82
CA GLU A 21 -14.09 12.04 -20.66
C GLU A 21 -13.09 13.21 -20.76
N GLU A 22 -13.29 14.13 -21.71
CA GLU A 22 -12.47 15.35 -21.80
C GLU A 22 -12.57 16.21 -20.55
N GLN A 23 -13.79 16.41 -20.01
CA GLN A 23 -14.00 17.16 -18.77
C GLN A 23 -13.28 16.50 -17.58
N VAL A 24 -13.33 15.16 -17.49
CA VAL A 24 -12.61 14.42 -16.46
C VAL A 24 -11.10 14.61 -16.59
N ILE A 25 -10.55 14.54 -17.81
CA ILE A 25 -9.12 14.75 -18.07
C ILE A 25 -8.70 16.17 -17.65
N VAL A 26 -9.49 17.18 -17.98
CA VAL A 26 -9.24 18.57 -17.57
C VAL A 26 -9.28 18.69 -16.05
N GLY A 27 -10.26 18.08 -15.38
CA GLY A 27 -10.37 18.08 -13.92
C GLY A 27 -9.17 17.43 -13.23
N VAL A 28 -8.67 16.31 -13.75
CA VAL A 28 -7.46 15.64 -13.24
C VAL A 28 -6.24 16.55 -13.36
N ARG A 29 -6.04 17.19 -14.53
CA ARG A 29 -4.94 18.15 -14.76
C ARG A 29 -5.04 19.36 -13.84
N ALA A 30 -6.25 19.88 -13.62
CA ALA A 30 -6.48 20.98 -12.68
C ALA A 30 -6.10 20.60 -11.25
N GLY A 31 -6.39 19.35 -10.82
CA GLY A 31 -5.96 18.83 -9.53
C GLY A 31 -4.43 18.80 -9.37
N VAL A 32 -3.70 18.31 -10.38
CA VAL A 32 -2.23 18.31 -10.40
C VAL A 32 -1.68 19.74 -10.35
N MET A 33 -2.23 20.66 -11.16
CA MET A 33 -1.85 22.08 -11.17
C MET A 33 -2.05 22.73 -9.79
N ALA A 34 -3.20 22.49 -9.15
CA ALA A 34 -3.50 22.98 -7.82
C ALA A 34 -2.50 22.44 -6.78
N GLY A 35 -2.20 21.15 -6.81
CA GLY A 35 -1.19 20.53 -5.95
C GLY A 35 0.19 21.17 -6.07
N ARG A 36 0.68 21.38 -7.30
CA ARG A 36 1.96 22.07 -7.56
C ARG A 36 1.97 23.50 -7.03
N ALA A 37 0.89 24.25 -7.25
CA ALA A 37 0.77 25.62 -6.74
C ALA A 37 0.77 25.64 -5.20
N LEU A 38 0.03 24.73 -4.56
CA LEU A 38 0.01 24.58 -3.10
C LEU A 38 1.40 24.24 -2.54
N ARG A 39 2.14 23.34 -3.19
CA ARG A 39 3.53 22.99 -2.84
C ARG A 39 4.44 24.22 -2.92
N CYS A 40 4.34 25.00 -3.99
CA CYS A 40 5.10 26.25 -4.15
C CYS A 40 4.78 27.27 -3.05
N ILE A 41 3.48 27.55 -2.82
CA ILE A 41 3.02 28.46 -1.77
C ILE A 41 3.53 28.05 -0.38
N GLN A 42 3.53 26.75 -0.08
CA GLN A 42 4.01 26.23 1.19
C GLN A 42 5.53 26.39 1.32
N THR A 43 6.30 25.91 0.34
CA THR A 43 7.77 25.89 0.37
C THR A 43 8.35 27.30 0.43
N GLU A 44 7.81 28.23 -0.35
CA GLU A 44 8.21 29.64 -0.36
C GLU A 44 7.57 30.44 0.78
N ARG A 45 6.70 29.80 1.57
CA ARG A 45 5.97 30.38 2.71
C ARG A 45 5.20 31.66 2.33
N LEU A 46 4.62 31.70 1.13
CA LEU A 46 3.91 32.87 0.60
C LEU A 46 2.66 33.24 1.40
N TYR A 47 2.14 32.31 2.20
CA TYR A 47 1.01 32.52 3.11
C TYR A 47 1.34 33.40 4.33
N ARG A 48 2.63 33.57 4.66
CA ARG A 48 3.08 34.20 5.92
C ARG A 48 2.73 35.68 6.07
N ALA A 49 2.32 36.35 4.99
CA ALA A 49 1.92 37.74 5.02
C ALA A 49 0.65 37.96 5.87
N GLU A 50 -0.25 36.98 5.89
CA GLU A 50 -1.58 37.12 6.51
C GLU A 50 -1.93 35.97 7.47
N TYR A 51 -1.23 34.83 7.40
CA TYR A 51 -1.60 33.62 8.15
C TYR A 51 -0.41 33.04 8.91
N GLY A 52 -0.66 32.60 10.15
CA GLY A 52 0.36 31.98 11.00
C GLY A 52 0.75 30.55 10.59
N SER A 53 -0.06 29.88 9.77
CA SER A 53 0.23 28.55 9.24
C SER A 53 -0.32 28.36 7.83
N PHE A 54 0.25 27.40 7.10
CA PHE A 54 -0.19 27.04 5.76
C PHE A 54 -1.61 26.46 5.77
N GLU A 55 -1.94 25.68 6.79
CA GLU A 55 -3.27 25.09 6.96
C GLU A 55 -4.34 26.15 7.20
N ALA A 56 -4.04 27.17 8.02
CA ALA A 56 -4.96 28.28 8.24
C ALA A 56 -5.23 29.05 6.94
N TYR A 57 -4.17 29.29 6.15
CA TYR A 57 -4.29 29.89 4.82
C TYR A 57 -5.17 29.06 3.88
N GLY A 58 -4.89 27.75 3.74
CA GLY A 58 -5.63 26.90 2.83
C GLY A 58 -7.11 26.74 3.20
N GLN A 59 -7.40 26.66 4.50
CA GLN A 59 -8.78 26.65 4.99
C GLN A 59 -9.48 27.99 4.71
N ALA A 60 -8.83 29.12 4.98
CA ALA A 60 -9.44 30.44 4.82
C ALA A 60 -9.63 30.85 3.35
N ARG A 61 -8.69 30.53 2.46
CA ARG A 61 -8.73 30.94 1.05
C ARG A 61 -9.47 29.95 0.15
N PHE A 62 -9.39 28.66 0.44
CA PHE A 62 -9.92 27.62 -0.44
C PHE A 62 -10.97 26.72 0.22
N GLY A 63 -11.22 26.86 1.53
CA GLY A 63 -12.14 25.97 2.25
C GLY A 63 -11.64 24.53 2.36
N LEU A 64 -10.34 24.30 2.16
CA LEU A 64 -9.74 22.97 2.15
C LEU A 64 -9.21 22.60 3.52
N SER A 65 -9.57 21.41 4.00
CA SER A 65 -9.00 20.83 5.21
C SER A 65 -7.50 20.60 5.04
N ARG A 66 -6.79 20.55 6.17
CA ARG A 66 -5.37 20.16 6.22
C ARG A 66 -5.10 18.92 5.37
N ALA A 67 -5.83 17.84 5.62
CA ALA A 67 -5.64 16.58 4.90
C ALA A 67 -5.80 16.74 3.39
N ARG A 68 -6.79 17.52 2.93
CA ARG A 68 -7.03 17.70 1.50
C ARG A 68 -5.94 18.52 0.81
N LEU A 69 -5.36 19.51 1.50
CA LEU A 69 -4.22 20.28 0.98
C LEU A 69 -3.03 19.38 0.69
N TYR A 70 -2.61 18.59 1.68
CA TYR A 70 -1.47 17.68 1.53
C TYR A 70 -1.75 16.60 0.49
N GLN A 71 -2.96 16.02 0.45
CA GLN A 71 -3.34 15.05 -0.60
C GLN A 71 -3.22 15.61 -2.03
N LEU A 72 -3.59 16.87 -2.25
CA LEU A 72 -3.43 17.50 -3.58
C LEU A 72 -1.96 17.68 -3.94
N MET A 73 -1.14 18.06 -2.96
CA MET A 73 0.29 18.24 -3.17
C MET A 73 0.98 16.90 -3.43
N ASP A 74 0.69 15.87 -2.63
CA ASP A 74 1.22 14.51 -2.80
C ASP A 74 0.77 13.92 -4.15
N PHE A 75 -0.48 14.18 -4.56
CA PHE A 75 -0.96 13.80 -5.89
C PHE A 75 -0.11 14.42 -7.00
N ALA A 76 0.22 15.70 -6.88
CA ALA A 76 1.03 16.40 -7.88
C ALA A 76 2.47 15.89 -7.94
N ASP A 77 3.06 15.57 -6.79
CA ASP A 77 4.43 15.05 -6.69
C ASP A 77 4.52 13.65 -7.30
N ILE A 78 3.63 12.74 -6.89
CA ILE A 78 3.56 11.36 -7.42
C ILE A 78 3.23 11.35 -8.91
N HIS A 79 2.35 12.24 -9.37
CA HIS A 79 2.09 12.38 -10.80
C HIS A 79 3.35 12.83 -11.56
N ALA A 80 4.16 13.73 -11.00
CA ALA A 80 5.41 14.17 -11.62
C ALA A 80 6.45 13.03 -11.68
N GLU A 81 6.64 12.29 -10.59
CA GLU A 81 7.52 11.13 -10.50
C GLU A 81 7.10 10.03 -11.49
N ALA A 82 5.81 9.68 -11.51
CA ALA A 82 5.27 8.69 -12.44
C ALA A 82 5.42 9.14 -13.90
N SER A 83 5.16 10.43 -14.20
CA SER A 83 5.33 10.96 -15.56
C SER A 83 6.78 10.89 -16.04
N ALA A 84 7.77 11.07 -15.15
CA ALA A 84 9.19 10.93 -15.49
C ALA A 84 9.56 9.49 -15.88
N LEU A 85 8.77 8.51 -15.46
CA LEU A 85 8.91 7.08 -15.77
C LEU A 85 7.97 6.61 -16.89
N ASP A 86 7.29 7.53 -17.59
CA ASP A 86 6.27 7.24 -18.60
C ASP A 86 5.09 6.41 -18.04
N ILE A 87 4.77 6.61 -16.76
CA ILE A 87 3.65 5.97 -16.05
C ILE A 87 2.51 6.97 -15.91
N HIS A 88 1.34 6.62 -16.46
CA HIS A 88 0.16 7.46 -16.35
C HIS A 88 -0.61 7.23 -15.04
N VAL A 89 -0.65 8.24 -14.17
CA VAL A 89 -1.44 8.22 -12.93
C VAL A 89 -2.69 9.10 -13.09
N SER A 90 -3.84 8.46 -13.34
CA SER A 90 -5.09 9.14 -13.69
C SER A 90 -5.97 9.58 -12.50
N SER A 91 -5.63 9.21 -11.26
CA SER A 91 -6.43 9.57 -10.09
C SER A 91 -5.62 9.76 -8.81
N GLU A 92 -6.12 10.64 -7.94
CA GLU A 92 -5.53 10.91 -6.62
C GLU A 92 -5.50 9.64 -5.74
N ARG A 93 -6.51 8.78 -5.84
CA ARG A 93 -6.54 7.52 -5.08
C ARG A 93 -5.43 6.57 -5.51
N MET A 94 -5.15 6.49 -6.82
CA MET A 94 -4.04 5.68 -7.32
C MET A 94 -2.69 6.28 -6.95
N ALA A 95 -2.55 7.61 -7.02
CA ALA A 95 -1.36 8.28 -6.54
C ALA A 95 -1.11 7.96 -5.05
N ARG A 96 -2.13 8.12 -4.20
CA ARG A 96 -2.03 7.78 -2.77
C ARG A 96 -1.57 6.35 -2.53
N ALA A 97 -2.03 5.40 -3.33
CA ALA A 97 -1.60 4.00 -3.23
C ALA A 97 -0.10 3.81 -3.53
N LEU A 98 0.46 4.63 -4.43
CA LEU A 98 1.87 4.62 -4.79
C LEU A 98 2.74 5.48 -3.87
N GLY A 99 2.17 6.41 -3.07
CA GLY A 99 2.93 7.44 -2.35
C GLY A 99 3.93 6.95 -1.29
N LEU A 100 3.85 5.68 -0.89
CA LEU A 100 4.82 5.04 0.03
C LEU A 100 5.69 3.99 -0.66
N VAL A 101 5.62 3.90 -1.98
CA VAL A 101 6.44 3.01 -2.81
C VAL A 101 7.59 3.85 -3.39
N PRO A 102 8.82 3.35 -3.45
CA PRO A 102 9.89 4.00 -4.19
C PRO A 102 9.49 4.23 -5.66
N PRO A 103 9.78 5.38 -6.28
CA PRO A 103 9.36 5.66 -7.67
C PRO A 103 9.78 4.58 -8.67
N ASP A 104 10.99 4.04 -8.52
CA ASP A 104 11.53 2.98 -9.38
C ASP A 104 10.69 1.68 -9.36
N ASP A 105 9.91 1.45 -8.29
CA ASP A 105 9.07 0.28 -8.12
C ASP A 105 7.61 0.50 -8.60
N TYR A 106 7.24 1.71 -9.03
CA TYR A 106 5.88 1.99 -9.50
C TYR A 106 5.45 1.06 -10.65
N LYS A 107 6.37 0.83 -11.59
CA LYS A 107 6.11 -0.06 -12.72
C LYS A 107 5.89 -1.49 -12.26
N LEU A 108 6.71 -1.98 -11.33
CA LEU A 108 6.59 -3.32 -10.75
C LEU A 108 5.22 -3.49 -10.08
N VAL A 109 4.79 -2.53 -9.26
CA VAL A 109 3.46 -2.55 -8.62
C VAL A 109 2.38 -2.69 -9.68
N LEU A 110 2.37 -1.83 -10.70
CA LEU A 110 1.34 -1.84 -11.73
C LEU A 110 1.34 -3.11 -12.59
N ASP A 111 2.51 -3.62 -12.96
CA ASP A 111 2.67 -4.88 -13.71
C ASP A 111 2.15 -6.08 -12.90
N VAL A 112 2.51 -6.15 -11.61
CA VAL A 112 2.01 -7.19 -10.70
C VAL A 112 0.50 -7.06 -10.51
N THR A 113 -0.04 -5.84 -10.34
CA THR A 113 -1.49 -5.65 -10.20
C THR A 113 -2.24 -6.14 -11.44
N ARG A 114 -1.75 -5.82 -12.65
CA ARG A 114 -2.32 -6.33 -13.90
C ARG A 114 -2.24 -7.86 -13.97
N SER A 115 -1.08 -8.44 -13.63
CA SER A 115 -0.87 -9.89 -13.62
C SER A 115 -1.79 -10.62 -12.65
N VAL A 116 -2.02 -10.08 -11.46
CA VAL A 116 -2.84 -10.72 -10.41
C VAL A 116 -4.33 -10.58 -10.70
N THR A 117 -4.76 -9.42 -11.20
CA THR A 117 -6.19 -9.13 -11.41
C THR A 117 -6.70 -9.51 -12.79
N GLY A 118 -5.81 -9.66 -13.78
CA GLY A 118 -6.16 -9.82 -15.19
C GLY A 118 -6.83 -8.60 -15.81
N LYS A 119 -6.82 -7.44 -15.13
CA LYS A 119 -7.45 -6.20 -15.61
C LYS A 119 -6.41 -5.32 -16.30
N ASP A 120 -6.71 -4.88 -17.51
CA ASP A 120 -5.87 -3.87 -18.21
C ASP A 120 -5.80 -2.55 -17.43
N ARG A 121 -6.89 -2.19 -16.74
CA ARG A 121 -7.02 -0.99 -15.91
C ARG A 121 -7.40 -1.38 -14.48
N PRO A 122 -6.42 -1.69 -13.61
CA PRO A 122 -6.70 -2.06 -12.23
C PRO A 122 -7.29 -0.89 -11.42
N SER A 123 -8.09 -1.20 -10.41
CA SER A 123 -8.63 -0.19 -9.51
C SER A 123 -7.58 0.31 -8.51
N SER A 124 -7.80 1.47 -7.89
CA SER A 124 -6.88 1.98 -6.86
C SER A 124 -6.76 1.04 -5.65
N ALA A 125 -7.78 0.24 -5.35
CA ALA A 125 -7.74 -0.75 -4.29
C ALA A 125 -6.88 -1.97 -4.68
N ASP A 126 -6.96 -2.41 -5.94
CA ASP A 126 -6.10 -3.45 -6.48
C ASP A 126 -4.62 -3.01 -6.40
N VAL A 127 -4.35 -1.75 -6.79
CA VAL A 127 -3.00 -1.16 -6.72
C VAL A 127 -2.50 -1.07 -5.27
N GLN A 128 -3.34 -0.62 -4.33
CA GLN A 128 -2.97 -0.53 -2.91
C GLN A 128 -2.51 -1.87 -2.34
N ALA A 129 -3.25 -2.95 -2.61
CA ALA A 129 -2.92 -4.27 -2.07
C ALA A 129 -1.54 -4.76 -2.52
N VAL A 130 -1.15 -4.46 -3.76
CA VAL A 130 0.17 -4.81 -4.30
C VAL A 130 1.24 -3.83 -3.80
N ALA A 131 0.93 -2.53 -3.73
CA ALA A 131 1.83 -1.51 -3.20
C ALA A 131 2.25 -1.79 -1.75
N ASP A 132 1.32 -2.27 -0.91
CA ASP A 132 1.64 -2.72 0.45
C ASP A 132 2.64 -3.89 0.44
N THR A 133 2.43 -4.89 -0.44
CA THR A 133 3.35 -6.04 -0.58
C THR A 133 4.74 -5.58 -1.03
N VAL A 134 4.83 -4.73 -2.06
CA VAL A 134 6.12 -4.24 -2.56
C VAL A 134 6.85 -3.41 -1.50
N ARG A 135 6.13 -2.62 -0.71
CA ARG A 135 6.72 -1.86 0.41
C ARG A 135 7.32 -2.77 1.46
N ASP A 136 6.62 -3.84 1.84
CA ASP A 136 7.14 -4.81 2.81
C ASP A 136 8.43 -5.46 2.28
N LEU A 137 8.46 -5.81 0.98
CA LEU A 137 9.65 -6.37 0.32
C LEU A 137 10.81 -5.37 0.29
N ALA A 138 10.53 -4.10 -0.01
CA ALA A 138 11.53 -3.04 0.05
C ALA A 138 12.06 -2.81 1.49
N ALA A 139 11.23 -3.06 2.50
CA ALA A 139 11.61 -3.02 3.91
C ALA A 139 12.37 -4.27 4.40
N GLY A 140 12.73 -5.19 3.51
CA GLY A 140 13.53 -6.39 3.82
C GLY A 140 12.74 -7.68 3.89
N ALA A 141 11.46 -7.68 3.51
CA ALA A 141 10.71 -8.91 3.36
C ALA A 141 11.23 -9.78 2.20
N HIS A 142 11.13 -11.09 2.41
CA HIS A 142 11.60 -12.09 1.45
C HIS A 142 10.44 -12.55 0.57
N VAL A 143 10.77 -12.91 -0.66
CA VAL A 143 9.89 -13.58 -1.62
C VAL A 143 10.43 -14.98 -1.89
N GLU A 144 9.53 -15.86 -2.33
CA GLU A 144 9.95 -17.13 -2.89
C GLU A 144 10.55 -16.90 -4.29
N HIS A 145 11.79 -17.33 -4.50
CA HIS A 145 12.45 -17.28 -5.80
C HIS A 145 11.73 -18.23 -6.78
N PRO A 146 11.24 -17.75 -7.95
CA PRO A 146 10.39 -18.56 -8.81
C PRO A 146 11.01 -19.86 -9.33
N ASP A 147 12.34 -19.87 -9.54
CA ASP A 147 13.05 -21.03 -10.08
C ASP A 147 13.55 -22.03 -9.02
N THR A 148 13.90 -21.55 -7.82
CA THR A 148 14.54 -22.38 -6.78
C THR A 148 13.58 -22.70 -5.63
N GLY A 149 12.52 -21.91 -5.45
CA GLY A 149 11.61 -22.04 -4.32
C GLY A 149 12.18 -21.50 -3.00
N GLU A 150 13.40 -20.95 -2.99
CA GLU A 150 14.04 -20.43 -1.78
C GLU A 150 13.47 -19.08 -1.37
N SER A 151 13.44 -18.82 -0.05
CA SER A 151 13.06 -17.51 0.49
C SER A 151 14.25 -16.56 0.38
N VAL A 152 14.16 -15.55 -0.49
CA VAL A 152 15.24 -14.60 -0.76
C VAL A 152 14.73 -13.15 -0.79
N PRO A 153 15.59 -12.15 -0.51
CA PRO A 153 15.25 -10.75 -0.76
C PRO A 153 14.88 -10.51 -2.23
N LEU A 154 13.96 -9.58 -2.51
CA LEU A 154 13.55 -9.24 -3.89
C LEU A 154 14.73 -8.82 -4.78
N THR A 155 15.78 -8.25 -4.20
CA THR A 155 17.01 -7.87 -4.90
C THR A 155 17.76 -9.05 -5.51
N GLN A 156 17.61 -10.25 -4.94
CA GLN A 156 18.22 -11.49 -5.44
C GLN A 156 17.35 -12.18 -6.51
N VAL A 157 16.10 -11.75 -6.69
CA VAL A 157 15.26 -12.23 -7.79
C VAL A 157 15.61 -11.47 -9.08
N PRO A 158 15.91 -12.19 -10.18
CA PRO A 158 16.18 -11.57 -11.48
C PRO A 158 15.02 -10.64 -11.90
N PRO A 159 15.30 -9.44 -12.47
CA PRO A 159 14.27 -8.46 -12.82
C PRO A 159 13.09 -9.04 -13.61
N GLU A 160 13.36 -9.92 -14.57
CA GLU A 160 12.38 -10.62 -15.40
C GLU A 160 11.46 -11.59 -14.63
N ARG A 161 11.89 -12.03 -13.44
CA ARG A 161 11.14 -12.92 -12.54
C ARG A 161 10.44 -12.20 -11.40
N ARG A 162 10.71 -10.91 -11.17
CA ARG A 162 10.15 -10.15 -10.03
C ARG A 162 8.64 -10.06 -10.07
N VAL A 163 8.04 -9.87 -11.24
CA VAL A 163 6.57 -9.81 -11.37
C VAL A 163 5.94 -11.11 -10.86
N GLU A 164 6.48 -12.27 -11.24
CA GLU A 164 5.99 -13.57 -10.79
C GLU A 164 6.18 -13.76 -9.28
N ALA A 165 7.38 -13.45 -8.76
CA ALA A 165 7.70 -13.59 -7.33
C ALA A 165 6.77 -12.73 -6.46
N VAL A 166 6.59 -11.46 -6.83
CA VAL A 166 5.73 -10.51 -6.10
C VAL A 166 4.25 -10.88 -6.27
N ALA A 167 3.82 -11.34 -7.45
CA ALA A 167 2.44 -11.81 -7.66
C ALA A 167 2.11 -12.99 -6.73
N ARG A 168 3.01 -13.98 -6.61
CA ARG A 168 2.85 -15.10 -5.66
C ARG A 168 2.78 -14.62 -4.21
N ALA A 169 3.60 -13.63 -3.83
CA ALA A 169 3.58 -13.04 -2.49
C ALA A 169 2.27 -12.30 -2.20
N ALA A 170 1.81 -11.46 -3.14
CA ALA A 170 0.57 -10.70 -3.01
C ALA A 170 -0.67 -11.61 -2.95
N GLN A 171 -0.70 -12.68 -3.74
CA GLN A 171 -1.77 -13.68 -3.70
C GLN A 171 -1.80 -14.45 -2.39
N ARG A 172 -0.65 -14.85 -1.84
CA ARG A 172 -0.58 -15.48 -0.50
C ARG A 172 -1.10 -14.55 0.58
N GLY A 173 -0.65 -13.30 0.61
CA GLY A 173 -1.16 -12.30 1.56
C GLY A 173 -2.66 -12.01 1.41
N ALA A 174 -3.23 -12.12 0.20
CA ALA A 174 -4.67 -12.03 0.00
C ALA A 174 -5.41 -13.28 0.55
N GLN A 175 -4.91 -14.48 0.28
CA GLN A 175 -5.47 -15.73 0.79
C GLN A 175 -5.44 -15.79 2.32
N ASP A 176 -4.34 -15.35 2.94
CA ASP A 176 -4.23 -15.25 4.39
C ASP A 176 -5.29 -14.29 4.94
N ARG A 177 -5.43 -13.08 4.37
CA ARG A 177 -6.47 -12.12 4.78
C ARG A 177 -7.88 -12.69 4.68
N THR A 178 -8.21 -13.37 3.58
CA THR A 178 -9.54 -14.00 3.40
C THR A 178 -9.76 -15.13 4.38
N ARG A 179 -8.73 -15.97 4.64
CA ARG A 179 -8.81 -17.03 5.64
C ARG A 179 -9.12 -16.46 7.02
N TYR A 180 -8.57 -15.31 7.39
CA TYR A 180 -8.88 -14.66 8.67
C TYR A 180 -10.27 -14.03 8.72
N GLN A 181 -10.70 -13.36 7.67
CA GLN A 181 -12.05 -12.76 7.64
C GLN A 181 -13.17 -13.80 7.54
N GLY A 182 -12.87 -15.02 7.07
CA GLY A 182 -13.85 -16.10 6.89
C GLY A 182 -13.75 -17.28 7.87
N ALA A 183 -12.67 -17.42 8.65
CA ALA A 183 -12.46 -18.57 9.54
C ALA A 183 -12.70 -18.29 11.02
N ALA A 184 -13.48 -17.25 11.37
CA ALA A 184 -14.05 -17.17 12.71
C ALA A 184 -15.37 -17.96 12.73
N PRO A 185 -15.45 -19.12 13.42
CA PRO A 185 -16.72 -19.61 13.89
C PRO A 185 -17.35 -18.50 14.75
N GLN A 186 -18.66 -18.36 14.64
CA GLN A 186 -19.45 -17.40 15.40
C GLN A 186 -19.10 -17.51 16.90
N GLY A 187 -18.34 -16.55 17.43
CA GLY A 187 -17.95 -16.49 18.85
C GLY A 187 -16.46 -16.66 19.19
N GLN A 188 -15.57 -16.87 18.22
CA GLN A 188 -14.13 -16.97 18.50
C GLN A 188 -13.27 -16.33 17.39
N ALA A 189 -13.66 -15.13 16.97
CA ALA A 189 -12.77 -14.29 16.17
C ALA A 189 -11.72 -13.70 17.12
N ASP A 190 -10.47 -14.07 16.94
CA ASP A 190 -9.37 -13.23 17.40
C ASP A 190 -9.36 -11.98 16.50
N ASP A 191 -10.13 -10.97 16.88
CA ASP A 191 -10.44 -9.77 16.09
C ASP A 191 -9.22 -8.85 15.88
N VAL A 192 -8.08 -9.15 16.51
CA VAL A 192 -6.87 -8.34 16.42
C VAL A 192 -5.96 -8.91 15.33
N ARG A 193 -5.67 -8.11 14.31
CA ARG A 193 -4.73 -8.50 13.26
C ARG A 193 -3.35 -8.74 13.89
N PRO A 194 -2.58 -9.75 13.45
CA PRO A 194 -1.21 -9.98 13.91
C PRO A 194 -0.34 -8.72 13.98
N LEU A 195 -0.33 -7.88 12.94
CA LEU A 195 0.42 -6.62 12.97
C LEU A 195 -0.11 -5.64 14.03
N ASP A 196 -1.43 -5.49 14.15
CA ASP A 196 -2.05 -4.62 15.16
C ASP A 196 -1.73 -5.11 16.59
N TRP A 197 -1.68 -6.43 16.78
CA TRP A 197 -1.28 -7.05 18.05
C TRP A 197 0.19 -6.77 18.38
N ALA A 198 1.09 -7.00 17.40
CA ALA A 198 2.52 -6.72 17.57
C ALA A 198 2.79 -5.23 17.82
N ASP A 199 2.05 -4.34 17.16
CA ASP A 199 2.13 -2.89 17.39
C ASP A 199 1.59 -2.50 18.76
N GLY A 200 0.55 -3.17 19.26
CA GLY A 200 0.05 -3.00 20.63
C GLY A 200 1.12 -3.29 21.69
N LEU A 201 1.96 -4.31 21.47
CA LEU A 201 3.06 -4.66 22.38
C LEU A 201 4.14 -3.58 22.45
N ARG A 202 4.30 -2.73 21.42
CA ARG A 202 5.30 -1.64 21.39
C ARG A 202 5.07 -0.59 22.49
N ALA A 203 3.87 -0.52 23.04
CA ALA A 203 3.54 0.35 24.16
C ALA A 203 4.29 -0.06 25.44
N VAL A 204 4.55 -1.35 25.63
CA VAL A 204 5.09 -1.93 26.88
C VAL A 204 6.45 -2.59 26.71
N ALA A 205 6.84 -2.91 25.47
CA ALA A 205 8.08 -3.60 25.16
C ALA A 205 8.73 -3.05 23.88
N ASP A 206 10.01 -3.35 23.69
CA ASP A 206 10.67 -3.20 22.40
C ASP A 206 10.38 -4.43 21.54
N VAL A 207 9.70 -4.21 20.42
CA VAL A 207 9.21 -5.26 19.53
C VAL A 207 9.99 -5.20 18.22
N GLU A 208 10.61 -6.31 17.88
CA GLU A 208 11.47 -6.42 16.70
C GLU A 208 11.04 -7.59 15.83
N LEU A 209 10.76 -7.30 14.56
CA LEU A 209 10.52 -8.30 13.53
C LEU A 209 11.79 -8.44 12.70
N ARG A 210 12.47 -9.58 12.84
CA ARG A 210 13.71 -9.86 12.14
C ARG A 210 13.48 -10.87 11.03
N GLY A 211 13.98 -10.56 9.84
CA GLY A 211 14.22 -11.56 8.81
C GLY A 211 15.45 -12.39 9.17
N THR A 212 15.32 -13.70 9.22
CA THR A 212 16.40 -14.67 9.43
C THR A 212 16.56 -15.52 8.18
N GLY A 213 17.64 -16.30 8.07
CA GLY A 213 17.83 -17.23 6.95
C GLY A 213 16.72 -18.29 6.82
N GLY A 214 15.94 -18.51 7.89
CA GLY A 214 14.79 -19.43 7.95
C GLY A 214 13.42 -18.76 7.76
N GLY A 215 13.35 -17.44 7.62
CA GLY A 215 12.10 -16.69 7.48
C GLY A 215 12.05 -15.45 8.38
N TRP A 216 11.05 -15.38 9.25
CA TRP A 216 10.75 -14.25 10.12
C TRP A 216 10.64 -14.71 11.56
N GLN A 217 11.12 -13.86 12.47
CA GLN A 217 11.03 -14.09 13.90
C GLN A 217 10.60 -12.81 14.60
N LEU A 218 9.65 -12.92 15.52
CA LEU A 218 9.27 -11.84 16.42
C LEU A 218 10.10 -11.94 17.71
N THR A 219 10.81 -10.88 18.06
CA THR A 219 11.48 -10.74 19.36
C THR A 219 10.82 -9.63 20.14
N LEU A 220 10.60 -9.87 21.43
CA LEU A 220 10.08 -8.89 22.37
C LEU A 220 11.09 -8.72 23.50
N THR A 221 11.42 -7.48 23.86
CA THR A 221 12.25 -7.16 25.03
C THR A 221 11.46 -6.25 25.95
N ASP A 222 11.14 -6.74 27.15
CA ASP A 222 10.41 -5.98 28.16
C ASP A 222 11.26 -4.78 28.61
N ARG A 223 10.71 -3.57 28.55
CA ARG A 223 11.46 -2.35 28.89
C ARG A 223 11.73 -2.18 30.37
N SER A 224 10.92 -2.81 31.22
CA SER A 224 11.00 -2.71 32.67
C SER A 224 11.94 -3.73 33.28
N SER A 225 11.93 -4.96 32.76
CA SER A 225 12.74 -6.07 33.27
C SER A 225 13.99 -6.35 32.42
N GLY A 226 14.02 -5.91 31.16
CA GLY A 226 15.04 -6.28 30.18
C GLY A 226 14.93 -7.72 29.69
N GLU A 227 13.87 -8.44 30.08
CA GLU A 227 13.66 -9.83 29.70
C GLU A 227 13.36 -9.93 28.20
N ARG A 228 14.09 -10.81 27.50
CA ARG A 228 13.95 -11.03 26.07
C ARG A 228 13.21 -12.34 25.81
N ARG A 229 12.16 -12.28 24.99
CA ARG A 229 11.36 -13.41 24.51
C ARG A 229 11.43 -13.49 23.00
N GLU A 230 11.65 -14.69 22.50
CA GLU A 230 11.78 -14.96 21.06
C GLU A 230 10.68 -15.90 20.60
N GLY A 231 9.96 -15.50 19.57
CA GLY A 231 8.97 -16.34 18.90
C GLY A 231 9.64 -17.36 17.97
N PRO A 232 8.90 -18.37 17.49
CA PRO A 232 9.45 -19.31 16.53
C PRO A 232 9.66 -18.66 15.17
N GLU A 233 10.70 -19.11 14.45
CA GLU A 233 10.93 -18.71 13.06
C GLU A 233 9.85 -19.27 12.14
N ARG A 234 9.34 -18.43 11.24
CA ARG A 234 8.29 -18.81 10.28
C ARG A 234 8.50 -18.17 8.91
N PRO A 235 8.02 -18.78 7.81
CA PRO A 235 8.26 -18.26 6.47
C PRO A 235 7.73 -16.84 6.23
N THR A 236 6.69 -16.42 6.95
CA THR A 236 6.08 -15.09 6.79
C THR A 236 6.06 -14.31 8.10
N VAL A 237 6.12 -12.96 8.01
CA VAL A 237 5.91 -12.04 9.15
C VAL A 237 4.65 -12.41 9.92
N TRP A 238 3.58 -12.67 9.17
CA TRP A 238 2.27 -12.98 9.73
C TRP A 238 2.31 -14.25 10.56
N ASP A 239 2.91 -15.33 10.05
CA ASP A 239 3.08 -16.58 10.77
C ASP A 239 3.97 -16.43 12.00
N ALA A 240 5.07 -15.67 11.89
CA ALA A 240 5.98 -15.42 13.00
C ALA A 240 5.26 -14.76 14.17
N ILE A 241 4.48 -13.70 13.88
CA ILE A 241 3.67 -13.01 14.88
C ILE A 241 2.58 -13.93 15.43
N ARG A 242 1.88 -14.68 14.57
CA ARG A 242 0.81 -15.62 14.96
C ARG A 242 1.29 -16.63 15.98
N HIS A 243 2.43 -17.25 15.70
CA HIS A 243 2.97 -18.30 16.53
C HIS A 243 3.66 -17.75 17.76
N ALA A 244 4.28 -16.57 17.68
CA ALA A 244 4.76 -15.86 18.87
C ALA A 244 3.59 -15.52 19.81
N ARG A 245 2.49 -14.99 19.26
CA ARG A 245 1.26 -14.73 20.01
C ARG A 245 0.70 -15.98 20.66
N SER A 246 0.51 -17.04 19.90
CA SER A 246 0.04 -18.32 20.44
C SER A 246 1.00 -18.92 21.47
N ALA A 247 2.30 -18.70 21.37
CA ALA A 247 3.28 -19.20 22.33
C ALA A 247 3.31 -18.36 23.62
N TRP A 248 3.05 -17.06 23.53
CA TRP A 248 3.15 -16.12 24.67
C TRP A 248 1.81 -15.88 25.37
N GLU A 249 0.70 -16.02 24.65
CA GLU A 249 -0.66 -15.96 25.19
C GLU A 249 -1.23 -17.35 25.49
N GLY A 250 -0.61 -18.41 24.94
CA GLY A 250 -1.04 -19.80 25.10
C GLY A 250 -0.55 -20.52 26.36
N GLU A 251 0.10 -19.83 27.30
CA GLU A 251 0.23 -20.27 28.69
C GLU A 251 -0.79 -19.52 29.56
N GLN A 252 -2.05 -19.94 29.49
CA GLN A 252 -2.99 -19.81 30.61
C GLN A 252 -3.70 -21.17 30.80
N PRO A 253 -3.91 -21.60 32.06
CA PRO A 253 -4.13 -22.99 32.48
C PRO A 253 -5.37 -23.67 31.93
#